data_AF-A0A7C7UY19-F1
#
_entry.id   AF-A0A7C7UY19-F1
#
_cell.length_a   1.000
_cell.length_b   1.000
_cell.length_c   1.000
_cell.angle_alpha   90.00
_cell.angle_beta   90.00
_cell.angle_gamma   90.00
#
_symmetry.space_group_name_H-M   'P 1'
#
loop_
_entity.id
_entity.type
_entity.pdbx_description
1 polymer ?
#
loop_
_entity_poly.entity_id
_entity_poly.type
_entity_poly.pdbx_seq_one_letter_code
_entity_poly.pdbx_strand_id
1 'polypeptide(L)' 'MRFTVAIDGPAAAGKGTIGRAVAARFGFAHLDTGLLYRAVGARVLRGERA' A
#
# COMPACT_ATOMS: atom_id res chain seq x y z
N MET A 1 -17.37 -11.46 5.95
CA MET A 1 -16.04 -10.84 6.17
C MET A 1 -15.09 -11.35 5.10
N ARG A 2 -14.29 -10.47 4.47
CA ARG A 2 -13.23 -10.88 3.54
C ARG A 2 -11.93 -11.10 4.32
N PHE A 3 -11.21 -12.17 3.99
CA PHE A 3 -9.91 -12.46 4.59
C PHE A 3 -8.87 -11.45 4.09
N THR A 4 -8.16 -10.80 4.99
CA THR A 4 -7.24 -9.69 4.71
C THR A 4 -5.91 -9.95 5.39
N VAL A 5 -4.80 -9.68 4.69
CA VAL A 5 -3.44 -9.84 5.21
C VAL A 5 -2.78 -8.47 5.28
N ALA A 6 -2.33 -8.08 6.48
CA ALA A 6 -1.50 -6.89 6.69
C ALA A 6 -0.01 -7.28 6.59
N ILE A 7 0.80 -6.42 5.96
CA ILE A 7 2.25 -6.63 5.81
C ILE A 7 2.97 -5.39 6.32
N ASP A 8 3.55 -5.51 7.52
CA ASP A 8 4.22 -4.43 8.25
C ASP A 8 5.73 -4.67 8.38
N GLY A 9 6.47 -3.61 8.70
CA GLY A 9 7.93 -3.61 8.80
C GLY A 9 8.55 -2.26 8.43
N PRO A 10 9.87 -2.08 8.60
CA PRO A 10 10.54 -0.79 8.43
C PRO A 10 10.56 -0.31 6.97
N ALA A 11 10.93 0.95 6.76
CA ALA A 11 11.13 1.51 5.42
C ALA A 11 12.16 0.66 4.64
N ALA A 12 11.97 0.55 3.32
CA ALA A 12 12.82 -0.24 2.42
C ALA A 12 12.91 -1.77 2.68
N ALA A 13 12.13 -2.34 3.60
CA ALA A 13 12.13 -3.79 3.89
C ALA A 13 11.49 -4.69 2.80
N GLY A 14 11.16 -4.17 1.61
CA GLY A 14 10.57 -4.96 0.52
C GLY A 14 9.08 -5.30 0.66
N LYS A 15 8.35 -4.70 1.62
CA LYS A 15 6.93 -4.97 1.92
C LYS A 15 5.99 -4.89 0.70
N GLY A 16 6.14 -3.86 -0.12
CA GLY A 16 5.34 -3.71 -1.34
C GLY A 16 5.62 -4.80 -2.37
N THR A 17 6.88 -5.25 -2.46
CA THR A 17 7.29 -6.34 -3.36
C THR A 17 6.67 -7.66 -2.92
N ILE A 18 6.82 -8.04 -1.64
CA ILE A 18 6.25 -9.28 -1.14
C ILE A 18 4.71 -9.24 -1.13
N GLY A 19 4.10 -8.08 -0.85
CA GLY A 19 2.65 -7.89 -0.90
C GLY A 19 2.07 -8.10 -2.30
N ARG A 20 2.72 -7.58 -3.34
CA ARG A 20 2.35 -7.87 -4.74
C ARG A 20 2.47 -9.36 -5.07
N ALA A 21 3.57 -10.00 -4.66
CA ALA A 21 3.79 -11.41 -4.94
C ALA A 21 2.75 -12.31 -4.25
N VAL A 22 2.46 -12.07 -2.97
CA VAL A 22 1.42 -12.80 -2.23
C VAL A 22 0.05 -12.59 -2.85
N ALA A 23 -0.30 -11.35 -3.21
CA ALA A 23 -1.58 -11.05 -3.83
C ALA A 23 -1.76 -11.77 -5.17
N ALA A 24 -0.75 -11.74 -6.04
CA ALA A 24 -0.77 -12.46 -7.32
C ALA A 24 -0.84 -13.99 -7.12
N ARG A 25 -0.11 -14.54 -6.15
CA ARG A 25 -0.04 -15.98 -5.91
C ARG A 25 -1.36 -16.58 -5.41
N PHE A 26 -2.15 -15.81 -4.67
CA PHE A 26 -3.37 -16.30 -4.02
C PHE A 26 -4.66 -15.58 -4.48
N GLY A 27 -4.56 -14.69 -5.48
CA GLY A 27 -5.71 -13.99 -6.04
C GLY A 27 -6.30 -12.90 -5.13
N PHE A 28 -5.49 -12.27 -4.27
CA PHE A 28 -5.94 -11.10 -3.49
C PHE A 28 -5.84 -9.82 -4.31
N ALA A 29 -6.69 -8.85 -3.96
CA ALA A 29 -6.41 -7.45 -4.27
C ALA A 29 -5.19 -6.98 -3.48
N HIS A 30 -4.34 -6.16 -4.09
CA HIS A 30 -3.20 -5.54 -3.42
C HIS A 30 -3.44 -4.05 -3.18
N LEU A 31 -3.29 -3.61 -1.93
CA LEU A 31 -3.31 -2.21 -1.52
C LEU A 31 -1.92 -1.78 -1.02
N ASP A 32 -1.30 -0.80 -1.67
CA ASP A 32 -0.05 -0.17 -1.23
C ASP A 32 -0.37 1.10 -0.44
N THR A 33 -0.42 0.98 0.89
CA THR A 33 -0.70 2.11 1.80
C THR A 33 0.40 3.17 1.76
N GLY A 34 1.64 2.79 1.45
CA GLY A 34 2.75 3.73 1.31
C GLY A 34 2.57 4.67 0.12
N LEU A 35 2.10 4.16 -1.01
CA LEU A 35 1.74 4.99 -2.16
C LEU A 35 0.54 5.87 -1.86
N LEU A 36 -0.48 5.33 -1.18
CA LEU A 36 -1.66 6.10 -0.78
C LEU A 36 -1.26 7.31 0.08
N TYR A 37 -0.47 7.10 1.15
CA TYR A 37 -0.05 8.19 2.02
C TYR A 37 0.82 9.22 1.29
N ARG A 38 1.72 8.79 0.39
CA ARG A 38 2.52 9.71 -0.42
C ARG A 38 1.66 10.54 -1.37
N ALA A 39 0.68 9.92 -2.01
CA ALA A 39 -0.25 10.62 -2.91
C ALA A 39 -1.06 11.68 -2.15
N VAL A 40 -1.61 11.30 -0.98
CA VAL A 40 -2.34 12.24 -0.11
C VAL A 40 -1.44 13.39 0.33
N GLY A 41 -0.21 13.12 0.78
CA GLY A 41 0.76 14.16 1.14
C GLY A 41 1.08 15.10 -0.03
N ALA A 42 1.24 14.56 -1.25
CA ALA A 42 1.47 15.37 -2.44
C ALA A 42 0.28 16.29 -2.77
N ARG A 43 -0.97 15.81 -2.65
CA ARG A 43 -2.18 16.64 -2.83
C ARG A 43 -2.22 17.80 -1.85
N VAL A 44 -1.92 17.53 -0.58
CA VAL A 44 -1.85 18.56 0.47
C VAL A 44 -0.78 19.61 0.16
N LEU A 45 0.42 19.18 -0.23
CA LEU A 45 1.51 20.11 -0.58
C LEU A 45 1.20 20.98 -1.81
N ARG A 46 0.32 20.52 -2.70
CA ARG A 46 -0.16 21.28 -3.86
C ARG A 46 -1.36 22.18 -3.54
N GLY A 47 -1.87 22.16 -2.31
CA GLY A 47 -3.07 22.91 -1.91
C GLY A 47 -4.37 22.34 -2.50
N GLU A 48 -4.35 21.09 -2.99
CA GLU A 48 -5.55 20.43 -3.49
C GLU A 48 -6.48 20.10 -2.31
N ARG A 49 -7.72 20.59 -2.35
CA ARG A 49 -8.74 20.21 -1.37
C ARG A 49 -9.18 18.75 -1.60
N ALA A 50 -9.61 18.10 -0.52
CA ALA A 50 -10.05 16.71 -0.52
C ALA A 50 -11.24 16.50 -1.46
#